data_AF-A0AAP3CMA2-F1
#
_entry.id   AF-A0AAP3CMA2-F1
#
_cell.length_a   1.000
_cell.length_b   1.000
_cell.length_c   1.000
_cell.angle_alpha   90.00
_cell.angle_beta   90.00
_cell.angle_gamma   90.00
#
_symmetry.space_group_name_H-M   'P 1'
#
loop_
_entity.id
_entity.type
_entity.pdbx_description
1 polymer ?
#
loop_
_entity_poly.entity_id
_entity_poly.type
_entity_poly.pdbx_seq_one_letter_code
_entity_poly.pdbx_strand_id
1 'polypeptide(L)'
;MSVTQHPIIQGEIKNVGFQNNSVFTYTYEIDKELLHVYDNLNHKSTSAINCIEEVLSVLKETLQPSKTGVSKIIEAKPNSPFKKAIIYTEVSELTTDYTNRGKRLNICAYSPDQEDFTGWDDSELYQLYCDHQSQKSTV
;
A
#
# COMPACT_ATOMS: atom_id res chain seq x y z
N MET A 1 13.58 -14.47 18.46
CA MET A 1 13.46 -13.09 17.98
C MET A 1 12.05 -12.63 18.28
N SER A 2 11.87 -11.63 19.13
CA SER A 2 10.54 -11.11 19.44
C SER A 2 10.07 -10.29 18.24
N VAL A 3 9.17 -10.86 17.45
CA VAL A 3 8.48 -10.13 16.40
C VAL A 3 7.49 -9.23 17.14
N THR A 4 7.82 -7.95 17.30
CA THR A 4 6.82 -6.94 17.68
C THR A 4 5.76 -6.94 16.59
N GLN A 5 4.65 -7.62 16.84
CA GLN A 5 3.47 -7.55 15.98
C GLN A 5 2.87 -6.16 16.18
N HIS A 6 3.32 -5.21 15.37
CA HIS A 6 2.65 -3.93 15.22
C HIS A 6 1.23 -4.22 14.70
N PRO A 7 0.18 -3.62 15.27
CA PRO A 7 -1.17 -3.84 14.82
C PRO A 7 -1.31 -3.40 13.37
N ILE A 8 -1.69 -4.34 12.52
CA ILE A 8 -1.94 -4.11 11.09
C ILE A 8 -3.39 -4.47 10.75
N ILE A 9 -3.92 -3.79 9.75
CA ILE A 9 -5.20 -4.15 9.12
C ILE A 9 -4.90 -4.55 7.67
N GLN A 10 -5.35 -5.73 7.27
CA GLN A 10 -5.14 -6.23 5.92
C GLN A 10 -6.47 -6.58 5.26
N GLY A 11 -6.53 -6.44 3.95
CA GLY A 11 -7.69 -6.83 3.18
C GLY A 11 -7.53 -6.57 1.69
N GLU A 12 -8.63 -6.64 0.98
CA GLU A 12 -8.70 -6.35 -0.45
C GLU A 12 -9.56 -5.12 -0.68
N ILE A 13 -9.11 -4.24 -1.57
CA ILE A 13 -9.94 -3.20 -2.18
C ILE A 13 -10.50 -3.78 -3.48
N LYS A 14 -11.81 -3.71 -3.65
CA LYS A 14 -12.51 -4.21 -4.85
C LYS A 14 -13.32 -3.09 -5.46
N ASN A 15 -13.68 -3.27 -6.74
CA ASN A 15 -14.56 -2.37 -7.47
C ASN A 15 -14.02 -0.94 -7.61
N VAL A 16 -12.71 -0.80 -7.80
CA VAL A 16 -12.03 0.50 -7.98
C VAL A 16 -11.34 0.59 -9.35
N GLY A 17 -10.98 1.80 -9.76
CA GLY A 17 -10.35 2.08 -11.05
C GLY A 17 -11.34 1.99 -12.21
N PHE A 18 -10.84 2.08 -13.45
CA PHE A 18 -11.70 2.14 -14.63
C PHE A 18 -12.64 0.92 -14.70
N GLN A 19 -13.94 1.19 -14.91
CA GLN A 19 -15.01 0.19 -14.92
C GLN A 19 -15.14 -0.66 -13.63
N ASN A 20 -14.57 -0.24 -12.51
CA ASN A 20 -14.66 -0.95 -11.22
C ASN A 20 -14.15 -2.40 -11.30
N ASN A 21 -13.12 -2.65 -12.11
CA ASN A 21 -12.61 -4.01 -12.38
C ASN A 21 -11.25 -4.29 -11.73
N SER A 22 -10.73 -3.37 -10.93
CA SER A 22 -9.43 -3.51 -10.28
C SER A 22 -9.59 -4.04 -8.86
N VAL A 23 -8.66 -4.91 -8.46
CA VAL A 23 -8.57 -5.47 -7.12
C VAL A 23 -7.14 -5.31 -6.63
N PHE A 24 -6.99 -4.73 -5.44
CA PHE A 24 -5.69 -4.48 -4.82
C PHE A 24 -5.67 -5.08 -3.42
N THR A 25 -4.50 -5.51 -2.96
CA THR A 25 -4.32 -5.90 -1.56
C THR A 25 -3.84 -4.69 -0.78
N TYR A 26 -4.42 -4.41 0.38
CA TYR A 26 -3.92 -3.36 1.27
C TYR A 26 -3.41 -3.92 2.59
N THR A 27 -2.41 -3.25 3.14
CA THR A 27 -1.97 -3.40 4.52
C THR A 27 -1.85 -2.01 5.13
N TYR A 28 -2.51 -1.76 6.24
CA TYR A 28 -2.38 -0.51 6.99
C TYR A 28 -1.58 -0.75 8.27
N GLU A 29 -0.40 -0.14 8.36
CA GLU A 29 0.42 -0.10 9.57
C GLU A 29 -0.07 1.04 10.46
N ILE A 30 -0.90 0.69 11.45
CA ILE A 30 -1.59 1.66 12.31
C ILE A 30 -0.59 2.60 13.00
N ASP A 31 0.45 2.06 13.63
CA ASP A 31 1.39 2.84 14.43
C ASP A 31 2.18 3.87 13.60
N LYS A 32 2.40 3.57 12.31
CA LYS A 32 3.09 4.46 11.38
C LYS A 32 2.14 5.34 10.57
N GLU A 33 0.85 5.03 10.63
CA GLU A 33 -0.19 5.62 9.79
C GLU A 33 0.12 5.49 8.29
N LEU A 34 0.80 4.41 7.92
CA LEU A 34 1.21 4.11 6.55
C LEU A 34 0.27 3.08 5.93
N LEU A 35 -0.25 3.43 4.75
CA LEU A 35 -1.01 2.51 3.92
C LEU A 35 -0.09 1.90 2.87
N HIS A 36 -0.11 0.58 2.74
CA HIS A 36 0.58 -0.16 1.69
C HIS A 36 -0.45 -0.73 0.74
N VAL A 37 -0.34 -0.41 -0.56
CA VAL A 37 -1.24 -0.91 -1.60
C VAL A 37 -0.42 -1.75 -2.58
N TYR A 38 -0.71 -3.05 -2.62
CA TYR A 38 -0.08 -3.99 -3.53
C TYR A 38 -0.97 -4.25 -4.75
N ASP A 39 -0.38 -4.03 -5.91
CA ASP A 39 -0.94 -4.18 -7.23
C ASP A 39 -0.12 -5.21 -8.01
N ASN A 40 -0.71 -6.38 -8.21
CA ASN A 40 -0.10 -7.48 -8.95
C ASN A 40 -0.34 -7.42 -10.47
N LEU A 41 -0.95 -6.34 -10.98
CA LEU A 41 -1.38 -6.15 -12.37
C LEU A 41 -2.21 -7.30 -12.97
N ASN A 42 -2.77 -8.20 -12.15
CA ASN A 42 -3.60 -9.31 -12.65
C ASN A 42 -5.02 -8.85 -13.06
N HIS A 43 -5.36 -7.57 -12.85
CA HIS A 43 -6.60 -6.97 -13.30
C HIS A 43 -6.42 -6.25 -14.64
N LYS A 44 -7.47 -6.26 -15.48
CA LYS A 44 -7.42 -5.78 -16.88
C LYS A 44 -7.66 -4.28 -17.05
N SER A 45 -7.50 -3.50 -15.98
CA SER A 45 -8.02 -2.12 -15.96
C SER A 45 -6.98 -1.10 -15.52
N THR A 46 -7.09 -0.53 -14.32
CA THR A 46 -6.30 0.61 -13.88
C THR A 46 -5.41 0.22 -12.72
N SER A 47 -4.10 0.46 -12.86
CA SER A 47 -3.15 0.23 -11.78
C SER A 47 -3.42 1.12 -10.56
N ALA A 48 -3.04 0.67 -9.37
CA ALA A 48 -3.25 1.38 -8.11
C ALA A 48 -2.69 2.82 -8.12
N ILE A 49 -1.55 3.03 -8.78
CA ILE A 49 -0.94 4.37 -8.97
C ILE A 49 -1.92 5.34 -9.63
N ASN A 50 -2.69 4.87 -10.62
CA ASN A 50 -3.57 5.71 -11.43
C ASN A 50 -4.96 5.93 -10.80
N CYS A 51 -5.28 5.24 -9.71
CA CYS A 51 -6.57 5.40 -9.00
C CYS A 51 -6.38 5.50 -7.47
N ILE A 52 -5.22 5.97 -7.01
CA ILE A 52 -4.89 5.98 -5.59
C ILE A 52 -5.86 6.82 -4.76
N GLU A 53 -6.35 7.94 -5.28
CA GLU A 53 -7.34 8.78 -4.59
C GLU A 53 -8.65 8.02 -4.32
N GLU A 54 -9.11 7.23 -5.29
CA GLU A 54 -10.30 6.39 -5.16
C GLU A 54 -10.08 5.27 -4.12
N VAL A 55 -8.90 4.63 -4.17
CA VAL A 55 -8.49 3.63 -3.18
C VAL A 55 -8.50 4.23 -1.76
N LEU A 56 -7.94 5.42 -1.59
CA LEU A 56 -7.92 6.12 -0.31
C LEU A 56 -9.35 6.44 0.15
N SER A 57 -10.24 6.87 -0.74
CA SER A 57 -11.64 7.16 -0.41
C SER A 57 -12.38 5.91 0.11
N VAL A 58 -12.27 4.78 -0.61
CA VAL A 58 -12.91 3.51 -0.20
C VAL A 58 -12.37 3.03 1.15
N LEU A 59 -11.07 3.14 1.37
CA LEU A 59 -10.47 2.73 2.64
C LEU A 59 -10.79 3.70 3.78
N LYS A 60 -10.88 5.00 3.52
CA LYS A 60 -11.37 5.98 4.51
C LYS A 60 -12.76 5.60 5.01
N GLU A 61 -13.65 5.17 4.12
CA GLU A 61 -14.99 4.69 4.51
C GLU A 61 -14.96 3.34 5.24
N THR A 62 -14.15 2.40 4.77
CA THR A 62 -14.08 1.04 5.32
C THR A 62 -13.46 1.05 6.73
N LEU A 63 -12.44 1.86 6.94
CA LEU A 63 -11.73 1.98 8.21
C LEU A 63 -12.42 2.96 9.19
N GLN A 64 -13.63 3.45 8.88
CA GLN A 64 -14.35 4.30 9.83
C GLN A 64 -14.68 3.53 11.12
N PRO A 65 -14.50 4.17 12.29
CA PRO A 65 -14.81 3.60 13.60
C PRO A 65 -16.19 2.93 13.70
N SER A 66 -17.18 3.50 13.00
CA SER A 66 -18.58 3.07 13.04
C SER A 66 -18.88 1.79 12.25
N LYS A 67 -18.04 1.41 11.26
CA LYS A 67 -18.33 0.29 10.35
C LYS A 67 -17.57 -1.00 10.66
N THR A 68 -16.38 -0.93 11.26
CA THR A 68 -15.48 -2.09 11.37
C THR A 68 -15.13 -2.52 12.79
N GLY A 69 -15.67 -1.88 13.83
CA GLY A 69 -15.35 -2.23 15.23
C GLY A 69 -13.90 -1.92 15.64
N VAL A 70 -13.11 -1.33 14.74
CA VAL A 70 -11.74 -0.79 14.93
C VAL A 70 -11.77 0.54 15.71
N SER A 71 -12.84 0.75 16.47
CA SER A 71 -13.41 2.04 16.81
C SER A 71 -12.56 2.93 17.71
N LYS A 72 -11.51 2.42 18.35
CA LYS A 72 -10.68 3.24 19.27
C LYS A 72 -9.37 3.75 18.68
N ILE A 73 -8.95 3.21 17.53
CA ILE A 73 -7.57 3.45 17.06
C ILE A 73 -7.51 4.59 16.03
N ILE A 74 -8.60 4.82 15.29
CA ILE A 74 -8.65 5.76 14.16
C ILE A 74 -9.37 7.08 14.51
N GLU A 75 -9.95 7.20 15.71
CA GLU A 75 -10.76 8.36 16.16
C GLU A 75 -10.04 9.72 16.19
N ALA A 76 -8.73 9.79 15.95
CA ALA A 76 -7.93 10.99 16.20
C ALA A 76 -7.68 11.90 14.99
N LYS A 77 -8.07 11.56 13.75
CA LYS A 77 -7.72 12.37 12.56
C LYS A 77 -8.90 12.82 11.69
N PRO A 78 -9.13 14.15 11.56
CA PRO A 78 -10.26 14.69 10.80
C PRO A 78 -10.12 14.62 9.26
N ASN A 79 -8.89 14.54 8.71
CA ASN A 79 -8.67 14.68 7.25
C ASN A 79 -8.33 13.36 6.52
N SER A 80 -7.59 12.47 7.18
CA SER A 80 -7.22 11.15 6.66
C SER A 80 -6.63 10.31 7.80
N PRO A 81 -6.94 9.02 7.90
CA PRO A 81 -6.22 8.10 8.80
C PRO A 81 -4.82 7.77 8.28
N PHE A 82 -4.52 8.12 7.02
CA PHE A 82 -3.26 7.82 6.35
C PHE A 82 -2.41 9.07 6.26
N LYS A 83 -1.18 9.00 6.75
CA LYS A 83 -0.15 10.02 6.55
C LYS A 83 0.46 9.94 5.15
N LYS A 84 0.64 8.72 4.65
CA LYS A 84 1.23 8.44 3.34
C LYS A 84 0.74 7.06 2.88
N ALA A 85 0.62 6.89 1.56
CA ALA A 85 0.36 5.60 0.94
C ALA A 85 1.56 5.17 0.10
N ILE A 86 2.11 3.99 0.36
CA ILE A 86 3.15 3.35 -0.45
C ILE A 86 2.48 2.35 -1.39
N ILE A 87 2.70 2.52 -2.68
CA ILE A 87 2.09 1.75 -3.76
C ILE A 87 3.15 0.86 -4.37
N TYR A 88 2.88 -0.43 -4.46
CA TYR A 88 3.76 -1.45 -5.01
C TYR A 88 3.09 -2.03 -6.24
N THR A 89 3.60 -1.76 -7.42
CA THR A 89 3.04 -2.26 -8.68
C THR A 89 4.02 -3.24 -9.32
N GLU A 90 3.58 -4.47 -9.60
CA GLU A 90 4.40 -5.42 -10.37
C GLU A 90 4.68 -4.86 -11.77
N VAL A 91 5.92 -4.97 -12.26
CA VAL A 91 6.32 -4.49 -13.59
C VAL A 91 7.18 -5.52 -14.32
N SER A 92 7.18 -5.46 -15.65
CA SER A 92 7.95 -6.36 -16.51
C SER A 92 9.41 -5.95 -16.70
N GLU A 93 9.74 -4.66 -16.58
CA GLU A 93 11.07 -4.10 -16.84
C GLU A 93 11.54 -3.15 -15.72
N LEU A 94 12.84 -2.84 -15.71
CA LEU A 94 13.58 -2.24 -14.60
C LEU A 94 13.11 -0.82 -14.20
N THR A 95 12.60 -0.69 -12.98
CA THR A 95 12.45 0.62 -12.31
C THR A 95 12.99 0.65 -10.87
N THR A 96 12.97 -0.46 -10.11
CA THR A 96 13.58 -0.56 -8.77
C THR A 96 14.34 -1.88 -8.53
N ASP A 97 15.18 -1.91 -7.50
CA ASP A 97 15.89 -3.12 -7.03
C ASP A 97 15.00 -4.09 -6.24
N TYR A 98 13.75 -3.70 -5.96
CA TYR A 98 12.82 -4.48 -5.16
C TYR A 98 12.04 -5.49 -6.00
N THR A 99 11.82 -6.66 -5.42
CA THR A 99 11.01 -7.72 -6.02
C THR A 99 9.97 -8.26 -5.04
N ASN A 100 8.95 -8.94 -5.53
CA ASN A 100 8.07 -9.79 -4.75
C ASN A 100 7.88 -11.11 -5.50
N ARG A 101 8.28 -12.23 -4.91
CA ARG A 101 8.19 -13.58 -5.52
C ARG A 101 8.81 -13.63 -6.93
N GLY A 102 9.91 -12.90 -7.11
CA GLY A 102 10.63 -12.82 -8.39
C GLY A 102 10.06 -11.84 -9.42
N LYS A 103 8.96 -11.14 -9.11
CA LYS A 103 8.41 -10.05 -9.92
C LYS A 103 9.01 -8.72 -9.49
N ARG A 104 9.43 -7.89 -10.46
CA ARG A 104 9.97 -6.55 -10.18
C ARG A 104 8.85 -5.63 -9.73
N LEU A 105 9.17 -4.66 -8.89
CA LEU A 105 8.20 -3.69 -8.40
C LEU A 105 8.56 -2.28 -8.87
N ASN A 106 7.54 -1.51 -9.24
CA ASN A 106 7.57 -0.06 -9.22
C ASN A 106 6.98 0.40 -7.89
N ILE A 107 7.73 1.20 -7.12
CA ILE A 107 7.29 1.68 -5.80
C ILE A 107 7.15 3.19 -5.85
N CYS A 108 5.97 3.69 -5.49
CA CYS A 108 5.67 5.11 -5.41
C CYS A 108 5.05 5.44 -4.06
N ALA A 109 5.26 6.66 -3.57
CA ALA A 109 4.56 7.16 -2.40
C ALA A 109 3.61 8.27 -2.79
N TYR A 110 2.43 8.29 -2.20
CA TYR A 110 1.43 9.33 -2.34
C TYR A 110 1.13 9.95 -0.98
N SER A 111 1.11 11.28 -0.93
CA SER A 111 0.79 12.04 0.29
C SER A 111 -0.64 12.56 0.18
N PRO A 112 -1.60 12.01 0.96
CA PRO A 112 -3.00 12.48 0.93
C PRO A 112 -3.16 13.95 1.34
N ASP A 113 -2.25 14.47 2.17
CA ASP A 113 -2.30 15.86 2.62
C ASP A 113 -1.78 16.85 1.56
N GLN A 114 -0.90 16.39 0.66
CA GLN A 114 -0.37 17.21 -0.44
C GLN A 114 -1.06 16.95 -1.77
N GLU A 115 -1.90 15.91 -1.83
CA GLU A 115 -2.56 15.42 -3.04
C GLU A 115 -1.56 15.17 -4.19
N ASP A 116 -0.36 14.69 -3.85
CA ASP A 116 0.74 14.50 -4.81
C ASP A 116 1.63 13.30 -4.46
N PHE A 117 2.36 12.84 -5.48
CA PHE A 117 3.39 11.82 -5.32
C PHE A 117 4.64 12.40 -4.65
N THR A 118 5.14 11.66 -3.67
CA THR A 118 6.29 12.05 -2.86
C THR A 118 7.35 10.95 -2.87
N GLY A 119 8.52 11.23 -2.31
CA GLY A 119 9.55 10.23 -2.07
C GLY A 119 9.17 9.25 -0.94
N TRP A 120 9.85 8.11 -0.94
CA TRP A 120 9.78 7.11 0.13
C TRP A 120 11.17 6.68 0.55
N ASP A 121 11.29 6.22 1.79
CA ASP A 121 12.50 5.65 2.37
C ASP A 121 12.34 4.13 2.56
N ASP A 122 13.46 3.38 2.52
CA ASP A 122 13.45 1.92 2.70
C ASP A 122 12.77 1.47 4.01
N SER A 123 12.87 2.28 5.07
CA SER A 123 12.20 2.01 6.36
C SER A 123 10.67 2.11 6.31
N GLU A 124 10.13 2.78 5.28
CA GLU A 124 8.70 2.89 5.03
C GLU A 124 8.17 1.71 4.19
N LEU A 125 9.04 0.80 3.72
CA LEU A 125 8.59 -0.34 2.93
C LEU A 125 8.04 -1.46 3.81
N TYR A 126 6.94 -2.06 3.36
CA TYR A 126 6.38 -3.23 3.98
C TYR A 126 7.16 -4.47 3.57
N GLN A 127 7.91 -5.05 4.52
CA GLN A 127 8.86 -6.14 4.25
C GLN A 127 8.23 -7.36 3.58
N LEU A 128 6.95 -7.67 3.84
CA LEU A 128 6.28 -8.81 3.19
C LEU A 128 5.93 -8.56 1.71
N TYR A 129 5.99 -7.31 1.25
CA TYR A 129 5.84 -6.94 -0.15
C TYR A 129 7.17 -6.75 -0.87
N CYS A 130 8.29 -6.77 -0.15
CA CYS A 130 9.61 -6.50 -0.68
C CYS A 130 10.59 -7.61 -0.29
N ASP A 131 10.84 -8.52 -1.23
CA ASP A 131 11.98 -9.41 -1.17
C ASP A 131 13.24 -8.58 -1.46
N HIS A 132 14.14 -8.48 -0.48
CA HIS A 132 15.50 -8.06 -0.75
C HIS A 132 16.14 -9.12 -1.64
N GLN A 133 16.46 -8.77 -2.89
CA GLN A 133 17.50 -9.51 -3.60
C GLN A 133 18.78 -9.32 -2.80
N SER A 134 19.07 -10.26 -1.91
CA SER A 134 20.43 -10.45 -1.43
C SER A 134 21.24 -10.70 -2.69
N GLN A 135 21.97 -9.70 -3.18
CA GLN A 135 23.01 -9.91 -4.16
C GLN A 135 23.99 -10.89 -3.52
N LYS A 136 23.77 -12.19 -3.74
CA LYS A 136 24.87 -13.15 -3.71
C LYS A 136 25.73 -12.78 -4.92
N SER A 137 26.61 -11.80 -4.71
CA SER A 137 27.81 -11.66 -5.53
C SER A 137 28.50 -13.00 -5.47
N THR A 138 28.37 -13.76 -6.55
CA THR A 138 29.18 -14.94 -6.76
C THR A 138 30.53 -14.40 -7.20
N VAL A 139 31.49 -14.39 -6.27
CA VAL A 139 32.92 -14.25 -6.57
C VAL A 139 33.43 -15.59 -7.08
#